data_AF-A0A1B6D7W1-F1
#
_entry.id   AF-A0A1B6D7W1-F1
#
_cell.length_a   1.000
_cell.length_b   1.000
_cell.length_c   1.000
_cell.angle_alpha   90.00
_cell.angle_beta   90.00
_cell.angle_gamma   90.00
#
_symmetry.space_group_name_H-M   'P 1'
#
loop_
_entity.id
_entity.type
_entity.pdbx_description
1 polymer ?
#
loop_
_entity_poly.entity_id
_entity_poly.type
_entity_poly.pdbx_seq_one_letter_code
_entity_poly.pdbx_strand_id
1 'polypeptide(L)'
;MLRTMITLNKRVQKGLNEVKLTEAKDFRKDGKGRIDILLKNLQMCLKDFNYTYYPFGSRTHSLGFDDSDLDIFIDTGGMYDGSKRQERHIQNEIIMDIVNYIRSEPEMFNVIACIVDAKVPLIRLIYQPENIRCDLTFLNGISVEKKYLVRRYLNMDKRVKWAVIAVKVWAKDHNLIGQKGFNSYALFWMTVFVMMLSETLIPVAHLYQLYTGPKKKVIAWECGFCQGEIKDIPKSQNVKTVVDFLFDFFNYYKSSPEDPPLFSVTCPLVGREVDGEKFRTLKLSPAFKSYVDYVKAGGSGMEPFKLDSALRVQDPLELSDNLTKWVSKEKVANFELQCYKDAQRLQFVMAMEDKKL
;
A
#
# COMPACT_ATOMS: atom_id res chain seq x y z
N MET A 1 18.25 -26.31 9.66
CA MET A 1 18.51 -25.80 8.31
C MET A 1 17.42 -26.21 7.31
N LEU A 2 17.27 -27.50 6.94
CA LEU A 2 16.06 -27.97 6.23
C LEU A 2 14.78 -27.65 7.03
N ARG A 3 14.86 -27.81 8.37
CA ARG A 3 13.82 -27.34 9.32
C ARG A 3 13.50 -25.85 9.18
N THR A 4 14.45 -25.00 8.80
CA THR A 4 14.29 -23.53 8.71
C THR A 4 13.51 -23.14 7.46
N MET A 5 13.82 -23.72 6.29
CA MET A 5 13.00 -23.55 5.08
C MET A 5 11.59 -24.13 5.24
N ILE A 6 11.49 -25.32 5.83
CA ILE A 6 10.20 -25.91 6.16
C ILE A 6 9.42 -24.97 7.09
N THR A 7 10.09 -24.29 8.02
CA THR A 7 9.45 -23.32 8.91
C THR A 7 9.02 -22.05 8.19
N LEU A 8 9.87 -21.44 7.35
CA LEU A 8 9.52 -20.26 6.57
C LEU A 8 8.38 -20.55 5.60
N ASN A 9 8.48 -21.63 4.82
CA ASN A 9 7.42 -22.08 3.91
C ASN A 9 6.13 -22.34 4.69
N LYS A 10 6.16 -23.09 5.81
CA LYS A 10 4.97 -23.29 6.67
C LYS A 10 4.37 -21.98 7.18
N ARG A 11 5.18 -20.99 7.56
CA ARG A 11 4.70 -19.67 8.02
C ARG A 11 4.06 -18.87 6.89
N VAL A 12 4.69 -18.83 5.72
CA VAL A 12 4.14 -18.17 4.53
C VAL A 12 2.83 -18.84 4.10
N GLN A 13 2.78 -20.17 4.07
CA GLN A 13 1.56 -20.93 3.80
C GLN A 13 0.46 -20.65 4.82
N LYS A 14 0.80 -20.59 6.11
CA LYS A 14 -0.15 -20.21 7.17
C LYS A 14 -0.71 -18.80 6.93
N GLY A 15 0.16 -17.82 6.65
CA GLY A 15 -0.25 -16.44 6.36
C GLY A 15 -1.13 -16.34 5.11
N LEU A 16 -0.82 -17.08 4.06
CA LEU A 16 -1.65 -17.13 2.86
C LEU A 16 -3.01 -17.78 3.10
N ASN A 17 -3.06 -18.85 3.90
CA ASN A 17 -4.31 -19.48 4.29
C ASN A 17 -5.15 -18.53 5.15
N GLU A 18 -4.53 -17.78 6.07
CA GLU A 18 -5.22 -16.76 6.86
C GLU A 18 -5.80 -15.64 6.00
N VAL A 19 -5.04 -15.13 5.02
CA VAL A 19 -5.53 -14.12 4.06
C VAL A 19 -6.71 -14.69 3.25
N LYS A 20 -6.61 -15.93 2.75
CA LYS A 20 -7.71 -16.58 2.02
C LYS A 20 -8.97 -16.76 2.88
N LEU A 21 -8.81 -17.17 4.13
CA LEU A 21 -9.93 -17.32 5.07
C LEU A 21 -10.57 -15.96 5.38
N THR A 22 -9.75 -14.92 5.57
CA THR A 22 -10.22 -13.55 5.78
C THR A 22 -11.02 -13.06 4.59
N GLU A 23 -10.50 -13.24 3.37
CA GLU A 23 -11.21 -12.90 2.13
C GLU A 23 -12.56 -13.64 2.01
N ALA A 24 -12.60 -14.94 2.35
CA ALA A 24 -13.82 -15.72 2.28
C ALA A 24 -14.91 -15.29 3.28
N LYS A 25 -14.50 -14.79 4.47
CA LYS A 25 -15.42 -14.18 5.45
C LYS A 25 -15.89 -12.79 4.99
N ASP A 26 -14.97 -11.99 4.46
CA ASP A 26 -15.20 -10.58 4.14
C ASP A 26 -16.04 -10.39 2.88
N PHE A 27 -15.81 -11.22 1.85
CA PHE A 27 -16.44 -11.10 0.53
C PHE A 27 -17.16 -12.40 0.17
N ARG A 28 -18.46 -12.48 0.45
CA ARG A 28 -19.29 -13.62 0.07
C ARG A 28 -20.13 -13.29 -1.16
N LYS A 29 -20.24 -14.26 -2.08
CA LYS A 29 -21.02 -14.10 -3.33
C LYS A 29 -22.51 -13.86 -3.09
N ASP A 30 -23.03 -14.23 -1.93
CA ASP A 30 -24.44 -14.04 -1.54
C ASP A 30 -24.72 -12.69 -0.88
N GLY A 31 -23.74 -11.78 -0.85
CA GLY A 31 -23.86 -10.45 -0.24
C GLY A 31 -23.95 -10.47 1.29
N LYS A 32 -23.61 -11.61 1.91
CA LYS A 32 -23.58 -11.79 3.38
C LYS A 32 -22.16 -11.78 3.93
N GLY A 33 -21.20 -11.21 3.20
CA GLY A 33 -19.83 -11.02 3.69
C GLY A 33 -19.81 -10.01 4.82
N ARG A 34 -18.81 -10.11 5.72
CA ARG A 34 -18.68 -9.18 6.85
C ARG A 34 -18.62 -7.72 6.40
N ILE A 35 -17.91 -7.44 5.30
CA ILE A 35 -17.78 -6.09 4.76
C ILE A 35 -19.11 -5.64 4.13
N ASP A 36 -19.82 -6.51 3.42
CA ASP A 36 -21.12 -6.17 2.81
C ASP A 36 -22.15 -5.78 3.90
N ILE A 37 -22.22 -6.56 4.97
CA ILE A 37 -23.12 -6.31 6.11
C ILE A 37 -22.73 -5.01 6.83
N LEU A 38 -21.43 -4.82 7.08
CA LEU A 38 -20.92 -3.60 7.73
C LEU A 38 -21.26 -2.34 6.92
N LEU A 39 -21.05 -2.37 5.59
CA LEU A 39 -21.38 -1.24 4.73
C LEU A 39 -22.88 -0.95 4.71
N LYS A 40 -23.72 -2.00 4.67
CA LYS A 40 -25.17 -1.84 4.76
C LYS A 40 -25.58 -1.18 6.08
N ASN A 41 -24.98 -1.61 7.18
CA ASN A 41 -25.22 -1.05 8.50
C ASN A 41 -24.78 0.41 8.61
N LEU A 42 -23.62 0.76 8.03
CA LEU A 42 -23.15 2.14 7.96
C LEU A 42 -24.07 3.01 7.09
N GLN A 43 -24.55 2.49 5.95
CA GLN A 43 -25.54 3.15 5.10
C GLN A 43 -26.87 3.39 5.82
N MET A 44 -27.31 2.44 6.66
CA MET A 44 -28.53 2.60 7.46
C MET A 44 -28.37 3.64 8.57
N CYS A 45 -27.20 3.68 9.22
CA CYS A 45 -26.87 4.70 10.23
C CYS A 45 -26.83 6.12 9.62
N LEU A 46 -26.30 6.25 8.40
CA LEU A 46 -26.18 7.52 7.67
C LEU A 46 -27.25 7.68 6.58
N LYS A 47 -28.44 7.10 6.77
CA LYS A 47 -29.51 7.01 5.76
C LYS A 47 -30.04 8.36 5.27
N ASP A 48 -29.91 9.40 6.09
CA ASP A 48 -30.37 10.75 5.75
C ASP A 48 -29.43 11.44 4.73
N PHE A 49 -28.30 10.80 4.43
CA PHE A 49 -27.30 11.30 3.51
C PHE A 49 -27.17 10.42 2.26
N ASN A 50 -27.06 11.06 1.10
CA ASN A 50 -26.73 10.38 -0.13
C ASN A 50 -25.20 10.27 -0.30
N TYR A 51 -24.59 9.32 0.43
CA TYR A 51 -23.15 9.08 0.39
C TYR A 51 -22.79 7.84 -0.42
N THR A 52 -21.59 7.85 -1.00
CA THR A 52 -21.02 6.67 -1.66
C THR A 52 -19.85 6.12 -0.85
N TYR A 53 -19.82 4.81 -0.65
CA TYR A 53 -18.87 4.14 0.23
C TYR A 53 -17.89 3.31 -0.59
N TYR A 54 -16.60 3.59 -0.43
CA TYR A 54 -15.53 2.93 -1.16
C TYR A 54 -14.57 2.24 -0.19
N PRO A 55 -14.76 0.93 0.06
CA PRO A 55 -13.76 0.15 0.77
C PRO A 55 -12.43 0.17 0.02
N PHE A 56 -11.35 0.38 0.77
CA PHE A 56 -9.99 0.27 0.31
C PHE A 56 -9.09 -0.41 1.35
N GLY A 57 -7.78 -0.37 1.16
CA GLY A 57 -6.86 -0.89 2.17
C GLY A 57 -6.71 -2.41 2.16
N SER A 58 -5.87 -2.91 3.06
CA SER A 58 -5.28 -4.27 2.96
C SER A 58 -6.30 -5.41 2.86
N ARG A 59 -7.44 -5.32 3.58
CA ARG A 59 -8.56 -6.28 3.46
C ARG A 59 -9.11 -6.36 2.05
N THR A 60 -9.28 -5.22 1.38
CA THR A 60 -9.81 -5.17 0.01
C THR A 60 -8.75 -5.48 -1.06
N HIS A 61 -7.46 -5.37 -0.73
CA HIS A 61 -6.36 -5.74 -1.61
C HIS A 61 -6.12 -7.24 -1.70
N SER A 62 -6.89 -8.10 -1.01
CA SER A 62 -6.56 -9.52 -0.90
C SER A 62 -5.19 -9.77 -0.22
N LEU A 63 -4.84 -8.89 0.73
CA LEU A 63 -3.59 -8.91 1.51
C LEU A 63 -3.84 -8.74 3.03
N GLY A 64 -5.10 -8.64 3.44
CA GLY A 64 -5.51 -8.40 4.83
C GLY A 64 -5.55 -9.69 5.63
N PHE A 65 -5.08 -9.62 6.86
CA PHE A 65 -5.29 -10.65 7.88
C PHE A 65 -6.59 -10.37 8.64
N ASP A 66 -7.04 -11.31 9.47
CA ASP A 66 -8.31 -11.18 10.20
C ASP A 66 -8.28 -10.03 11.23
N ASP A 67 -7.09 -9.62 11.65
CA ASP A 67 -6.83 -8.49 12.55
C ASP A 67 -6.53 -7.16 11.82
N SER A 68 -6.57 -7.15 10.49
CA SER A 68 -6.32 -5.92 9.70
C SER A 68 -7.49 -4.96 9.78
N ASP A 69 -7.23 -3.68 9.54
CA ASP A 69 -8.27 -2.65 9.54
C ASP A 69 -9.10 -2.71 8.25
N LEU A 70 -10.35 -2.27 8.35
CA LEU A 70 -11.18 -1.94 7.20
C LEU A 70 -11.14 -0.44 6.95
N ASP A 71 -10.47 -0.03 5.89
CA ASP A 71 -10.41 1.36 5.46
C ASP A 71 -11.57 1.67 4.51
N ILE A 72 -12.31 2.76 4.76
CA ILE A 72 -13.45 3.18 3.94
C ILE A 72 -13.31 4.66 3.59
N PHE A 73 -13.35 4.98 2.30
CA PHE A 73 -13.53 6.34 1.83
C PHE A 73 -15.02 6.59 1.64
N ILE A 74 -15.56 7.62 2.29
CA ILE A 74 -16.97 8.01 2.18
C ILE A 74 -17.02 9.31 1.39
N ASP A 75 -17.56 9.23 0.17
CA ASP A 75 -17.78 10.41 -0.66
C ASP A 75 -19.09 11.08 -0.23
N THR A 76 -18.95 12.22 0.44
CA THR A 76 -20.04 13.05 0.97
C THR A 76 -20.48 14.19 0.05
N GLY A 77 -20.14 14.16 -1.25
CA GLY A 77 -20.63 15.19 -2.18
C GLY A 77 -19.84 15.38 -3.48
N GLY A 78 -19.32 14.31 -4.07
CA GLY A 78 -18.47 14.38 -5.26
C GLY A 78 -17.05 14.84 -4.92
N MET A 79 -16.49 14.33 -3.82
CA MET A 79 -15.12 14.58 -3.38
C MET A 79 -14.13 13.58 -3.95
N TYR A 80 -14.58 12.56 -4.68
CA TYR A 80 -13.71 11.50 -5.21
C TYR A 80 -12.48 12.04 -5.95
N ASP A 81 -12.64 13.04 -6.82
CA ASP A 81 -11.55 13.63 -7.59
C ASP A 81 -10.68 14.64 -6.80
N GLY A 82 -11.06 14.95 -5.56
CA GLY A 82 -10.36 15.92 -4.72
C GLY A 82 -10.56 17.39 -5.13
N SER A 83 -11.61 17.72 -5.90
CA SER A 83 -11.91 19.09 -6.34
C SER A 83 -12.79 19.89 -5.38
N LYS A 84 -13.42 19.24 -4.41
CA LYS A 84 -14.40 19.85 -3.49
C LYS A 84 -14.07 19.53 -2.04
N ARG A 85 -14.36 20.48 -1.14
CA ARG A 85 -14.35 20.29 0.32
C ARG A 85 -13.04 19.70 0.86
N GLN A 86 -11.90 20.09 0.26
CA GLN A 86 -10.58 19.61 0.69
C GLN A 86 -10.04 20.41 1.89
N GLU A 87 -10.67 21.54 2.22
CA GLU A 87 -10.28 22.41 3.31
C GLU A 87 -10.45 21.71 4.66
N ARG A 88 -9.44 21.83 5.54
CA ARG A 88 -9.41 21.15 6.84
C ARG A 88 -10.63 21.45 7.71
N HIS A 89 -11.09 22.70 7.75
CA HIS A 89 -12.24 23.07 8.57
C HIS A 89 -13.52 22.36 8.09
N ILE A 90 -13.73 22.26 6.77
CA ILE A 90 -14.87 21.53 6.18
C ILE A 90 -14.77 20.03 6.47
N GLN A 91 -13.57 19.44 6.37
CA GLN A 91 -13.34 18.04 6.71
C GLN A 91 -13.64 17.76 8.20
N ASN A 92 -13.28 18.69 9.09
CA ASN A 92 -13.58 18.59 10.51
C ASN A 92 -15.08 18.67 10.80
N GLU A 93 -15.81 19.56 10.13
CA GLU A 93 -17.28 19.65 10.21
C GLU A 93 -17.94 18.32 9.78
N ILE A 94 -17.53 17.77 8.62
CA ILE A 94 -18.01 16.47 8.14
C ILE A 94 -17.76 15.36 9.17
N ILE A 95 -16.55 15.32 9.76
CA ILE A 95 -16.21 14.34 10.79
C ILE A 95 -17.12 14.50 12.01
N MET A 96 -17.33 15.72 12.50
CA MET A 96 -18.17 15.97 13.66
C MET A 96 -19.63 15.55 13.43
N ASP A 97 -20.18 15.89 12.26
CA ASP A 97 -21.54 15.51 11.88
C ASP A 97 -21.68 13.98 11.86
N ILE A 98 -20.80 13.29 11.14
CA ILE A 98 -20.85 11.83 11.00
C ILE A 98 -20.66 11.14 12.35
N VAL A 99 -19.78 11.64 13.22
CA VAL A 99 -19.59 11.10 14.57
C VAL A 99 -20.87 11.18 15.40
N ASN A 100 -21.66 12.25 15.26
CA ASN A 100 -22.91 12.38 16.00
C ASN A 100 -23.93 11.31 15.61
N TYR A 101 -24.06 11.00 14.30
CA TYR A 101 -24.90 9.90 13.82
C TYR A 101 -24.37 8.53 14.23
N ILE A 102 -23.06 8.30 14.14
CA ILE A 102 -22.47 7.01 14.54
C ILE A 102 -22.68 6.77 16.05
N ARG A 103 -22.55 7.81 16.88
CA ARG A 103 -22.74 7.72 18.33
C ARG A 103 -24.19 7.45 18.74
N SER A 104 -25.19 7.66 17.87
CA SER A 104 -26.58 7.27 18.17
C SER A 104 -26.82 5.77 18.05
N GLU A 105 -25.87 5.01 17.50
CA GLU A 105 -25.94 3.55 17.32
C GLU A 105 -24.79 2.81 18.07
N PRO A 106 -24.64 2.98 19.40
CA PRO A 106 -23.49 2.49 20.16
C PRO A 106 -23.35 0.96 20.21
N GLU A 107 -24.46 0.23 20.06
CA GLU A 107 -24.48 -1.23 19.95
C GLU A 107 -23.89 -1.73 18.62
N MET A 108 -23.86 -0.86 17.60
CA MET A 108 -23.36 -1.18 16.26
C MET A 108 -21.94 -0.65 16.04
N PHE A 109 -21.68 0.57 16.49
CA PHE A 109 -20.41 1.26 16.27
C PHE A 109 -19.88 1.91 17.54
N ASN A 110 -18.61 1.68 17.84
CA ASN A 110 -17.90 2.33 18.94
C ASN A 110 -16.80 3.25 18.37
N VAL A 111 -16.98 4.56 18.49
CA VAL A 111 -16.00 5.57 18.04
C VAL A 111 -14.80 5.58 19.01
N ILE A 112 -13.63 5.19 18.52
CA ILE A 112 -12.39 5.11 19.31
C ILE A 112 -11.63 6.44 19.29
N ALA A 113 -11.51 7.07 18.12
CA ALA A 113 -10.77 8.32 17.98
C ALA A 113 -11.23 9.11 16.75
N CYS A 114 -11.12 10.44 16.85
CA CYS A 114 -11.20 11.35 15.71
C CYS A 114 -9.81 11.95 15.50
N ILE A 115 -9.17 11.64 14.37
CA ILE A 115 -7.80 12.08 14.07
C ILE A 115 -7.91 13.18 13.00
N VAL A 116 -8.08 14.42 13.45
CA VAL A 116 -8.42 15.57 12.58
C VAL A 116 -7.21 16.34 12.06
N ASP A 117 -6.05 16.26 12.74
CA ASP A 117 -4.86 17.05 12.37
C ASP A 117 -3.91 16.35 11.39
N ALA A 118 -4.18 15.09 11.06
CA ALA A 118 -3.38 14.30 10.12
C ALA A 118 -3.48 14.83 8.66
N LYS A 119 -2.60 14.35 7.77
CA LYS A 119 -2.66 14.65 6.32
C LYS A 119 -4.03 14.25 5.74
N VAL A 120 -4.57 13.13 6.20
CA VAL A 120 -5.92 12.66 5.86
C VAL A 120 -6.70 12.53 7.17
N PRO A 121 -7.59 13.50 7.48
CA PRO A 121 -8.47 13.40 8.63
C PRO A 121 -9.32 12.12 8.59
N LEU A 122 -9.50 11.46 9.73
CA LEU A 122 -10.25 10.20 9.79
C LEU A 122 -10.99 9.97 11.11
N ILE A 123 -12.03 9.15 11.06
CA ILE A 123 -12.72 8.57 12.22
C ILE A 123 -12.26 7.13 12.37
N ARG A 124 -11.72 6.78 13.54
CA ARG A 124 -11.42 5.39 13.90
C ARG A 124 -12.52 4.86 14.80
N LEU A 125 -13.10 3.72 14.43
CA LEU A 125 -14.18 3.07 15.17
C LEU A 125 -14.03 1.54 15.18
N ILE A 126 -14.81 0.88 16.03
CA ILE A 126 -15.01 -0.58 15.99
C ILE A 126 -16.45 -0.85 15.57
N TYR A 127 -16.61 -1.65 14.52
CA TYR A 127 -17.89 -2.28 14.19
C TYR A 127 -18.09 -3.48 15.13
N GLN A 128 -19.00 -3.33 16.08
CA GLN A 128 -19.17 -4.22 17.23
C GLN A 128 -19.55 -5.66 16.84
N PRO A 129 -20.49 -5.91 15.90
CA PRO A 129 -20.98 -7.27 15.62
C PRO A 129 -19.89 -8.26 15.20
N GLU A 130 -18.84 -7.78 14.52
CA GLU A 130 -17.72 -8.60 14.03
C GLU A 130 -16.38 -8.22 14.66
N ASN A 131 -16.38 -7.28 15.61
CA ASN A 131 -15.18 -6.69 16.22
C ASN A 131 -14.13 -6.24 15.17
N ILE A 132 -14.60 -5.56 14.11
CA ILE A 132 -13.72 -5.06 13.04
C ILE A 132 -13.38 -3.60 13.31
N ARG A 133 -12.09 -3.28 13.39
CA ARG A 133 -11.63 -1.89 13.44
C ARG A 133 -11.75 -1.26 12.05
N CYS A 134 -12.32 -0.07 11.99
CA CYS A 134 -12.51 0.69 10.75
C CYS A 134 -11.90 2.08 10.86
N ASP A 135 -11.29 2.51 9.75
CA ASP A 135 -10.84 3.88 9.54
C ASP A 135 -11.69 4.49 8.42
N LEU A 136 -12.53 5.47 8.78
CA LEU A 136 -13.38 6.21 7.84
C LEU A 136 -12.67 7.50 7.43
N THR A 137 -12.54 7.71 6.13
CA THR A 137 -11.87 8.89 5.54
C THR A 137 -12.82 9.60 4.56
N PHE A 138 -12.62 10.90 4.38
CA PHE A 138 -13.55 11.76 3.62
C PHE A 138 -12.86 12.65 2.60
N LEU A 139 -11.52 12.63 2.53
CA LEU A 139 -10.80 13.64 1.78
C LEU A 139 -10.96 13.46 0.27
N ASN A 140 -10.55 12.33 -0.30
CA ASN A 140 -10.66 12.05 -1.73
C ASN A 140 -10.47 10.56 -2.05
N GLY A 141 -10.69 10.18 -3.31
CA GLY A 141 -10.65 8.80 -3.80
C GLY A 141 -9.25 8.24 -4.09
N ILE A 142 -8.16 8.93 -3.77
CA ILE A 142 -6.81 8.49 -4.21
C ILE A 142 -6.43 7.11 -3.65
N SER A 143 -6.84 6.80 -2.41
CA SER A 143 -6.59 5.49 -1.80
C SER A 143 -7.42 4.38 -2.43
N VAL A 144 -8.55 4.72 -3.05
CA VAL A 144 -9.35 3.81 -3.86
C VAL A 144 -8.63 3.51 -5.18
N GLU A 145 -8.01 4.50 -5.82
CA GLU A 145 -7.21 4.27 -7.04
C GLU A 145 -5.96 3.43 -6.77
N LYS A 146 -5.26 3.71 -5.64
CA LYS A 146 -4.15 2.87 -5.16
C LYS A 146 -4.57 1.41 -5.01
N LYS A 147 -5.80 1.15 -4.55
CA LYS A 147 -6.34 -0.21 -4.46
C LYS A 147 -6.40 -0.92 -5.79
N TYR A 148 -6.92 -0.26 -6.82
CA TYR A 148 -7.00 -0.88 -8.14
C TYR A 148 -5.61 -1.09 -8.75
N LEU A 149 -4.67 -0.18 -8.52
CA LEU A 149 -3.28 -0.35 -8.95
C LEU A 149 -2.63 -1.57 -8.27
N VAL A 150 -2.76 -1.70 -6.95
CA VAL A 150 -2.26 -2.88 -6.19
C VAL A 150 -2.87 -4.17 -6.73
N ARG A 151 -4.19 -4.22 -6.91
CA ARG A 151 -4.88 -5.40 -7.45
C ARG A 151 -4.36 -5.79 -8.84
N ARG A 152 -4.08 -4.81 -9.71
CA ARG A 152 -3.50 -5.10 -11.03
C ARG A 152 -2.15 -5.79 -10.90
N TYR A 153 -1.24 -5.26 -10.09
CA TYR A 153 0.08 -5.86 -9.87
C TYR A 153 0.01 -7.25 -9.21
N LEU A 154 -0.92 -7.46 -8.27
CA LEU A 154 -1.15 -8.79 -7.68
C LEU A 154 -1.61 -9.82 -8.72
N ASN A 155 -2.31 -9.38 -9.76
CA ASN A 155 -2.83 -10.23 -10.83
C ASN A 155 -1.89 -10.35 -12.04
N MET A 156 -0.82 -9.54 -12.12
CA MET A 156 0.14 -9.60 -13.23
C MET A 156 0.94 -10.90 -13.25
N ASP A 157 1.37 -11.37 -12.07
CA ASP A 157 2.11 -12.62 -11.92
C ASP A 157 1.70 -13.32 -10.63
N LYS A 158 1.44 -14.62 -10.70
CA LYS A 158 0.98 -15.42 -9.56
C LYS A 158 1.94 -15.35 -8.36
N ARG A 159 3.24 -15.13 -8.57
CA ARG A 159 4.27 -15.10 -7.53
C ARG A 159 4.22 -13.82 -6.70
N VAL A 160 3.60 -12.74 -7.20
CA VAL A 160 3.54 -11.44 -6.50
C VAL A 160 2.81 -11.57 -5.17
N LYS A 161 1.60 -12.16 -5.17
CA LYS A 161 0.82 -12.35 -3.94
C LYS A 161 1.59 -13.17 -2.90
N TRP A 162 2.33 -14.18 -3.34
CA TRP A 162 3.17 -15.01 -2.46
C TRP A 162 4.33 -14.22 -1.86
N ALA A 163 5.11 -13.51 -2.68
CA ALA A 163 6.24 -12.72 -2.22
C ALA A 163 5.81 -11.62 -1.25
N VAL A 164 4.75 -10.86 -1.59
CA VAL A 164 4.24 -9.78 -0.74
C VAL A 164 3.75 -10.31 0.61
N ILE A 165 2.99 -11.41 0.64
CA ILE A 165 2.50 -11.97 1.90
C ILE A 165 3.67 -12.54 2.72
N ALA A 166 4.65 -13.16 2.08
CA ALA A 166 5.84 -13.64 2.76
C ALA A 166 6.62 -12.50 3.43
N VAL A 167 6.86 -11.39 2.72
CA VAL A 167 7.50 -10.19 3.29
C VAL A 167 6.65 -9.58 4.41
N LYS A 168 5.32 -9.51 4.24
CA LYS A 168 4.42 -8.97 5.27
C LYS A 168 4.43 -9.80 6.56
N VAL A 169 4.37 -11.13 6.46
CA VAL A 169 4.46 -12.05 7.61
C VAL A 169 5.82 -11.91 8.29
N TRP A 170 6.91 -11.93 7.49
CA TRP A 170 8.26 -11.73 7.99
C TRP A 170 8.41 -10.39 8.73
N ALA A 171 7.86 -9.31 8.19
CA ALA A 171 7.90 -7.99 8.81
C ALA A 171 7.09 -7.94 10.12
N LYS A 172 5.95 -8.64 10.20
CA LYS A 172 5.17 -8.79 11.44
C LYS A 172 5.97 -9.54 12.51
N ASP A 173 6.59 -10.67 12.14
CA ASP A 173 7.41 -11.51 13.04
C ASP A 173 8.60 -10.74 13.65
N HIS A 174 9.15 -9.77 12.91
CA HIS A 174 10.27 -8.94 13.37
C HIS A 174 9.84 -7.59 13.97
N ASN A 175 8.55 -7.41 14.25
CA ASN A 175 8.00 -6.16 14.80
C ASN A 175 8.37 -4.93 13.95
N LEU A 176 8.34 -5.05 12.62
CA LEU A 176 8.65 -3.96 11.70
C LEU A 176 7.42 -3.17 11.26
N ILE A 177 6.23 -3.74 11.46
CA ILE A 177 4.94 -3.12 11.17
C ILE A 177 4.38 -2.45 12.45
N GLY A 178 3.67 -1.33 12.29
CA GLY A 178 2.96 -0.66 13.39
C GLY A 178 3.51 0.72 13.70
N GLN A 179 3.56 1.08 14.99
CA GLN A 179 3.96 2.43 15.42
C GLN A 179 5.36 2.80 14.92
N LYS A 180 5.45 3.92 14.19
CA LYS A 180 6.70 4.41 13.53
C LYS A 180 7.38 3.36 12.63
N GLY A 181 6.65 2.33 12.20
CA GLY A 181 7.11 1.24 11.36
C GLY A 181 6.53 1.28 9.96
N PHE A 182 6.76 0.22 9.20
CA PHE A 182 6.25 0.08 7.84
C PHE A 182 4.75 -0.18 7.83
N ASN A 183 4.05 0.33 6.82
CA ASN A 183 2.67 -0.08 6.54
C ASN A 183 2.65 -1.15 5.43
N SER A 184 1.51 -1.81 5.26
CA SER A 184 1.37 -2.89 4.26
C SER A 184 1.59 -2.40 2.83
N TYR A 185 1.27 -1.14 2.54
CA TYR A 185 1.38 -0.55 1.20
C TYR A 185 2.84 -0.27 0.82
N ALA A 186 3.65 0.22 1.76
CA ALA A 186 5.09 0.40 1.60
C ALA A 186 5.77 -0.96 1.34
N LEU A 187 5.50 -1.97 2.16
CA LEU A 187 6.07 -3.32 1.98
C LEU A 187 5.66 -3.94 0.64
N PHE A 188 4.42 -3.72 0.20
CA PHE A 188 3.96 -4.12 -1.12
C PHE A 188 4.84 -3.52 -2.23
N TRP A 189 5.00 -2.20 -2.25
CA TRP A 189 5.79 -1.54 -3.29
C TRP A 189 7.29 -1.85 -3.20
N MET A 190 7.83 -2.01 -2.00
CA MET A 190 9.21 -2.44 -1.80
C MET A 190 9.46 -3.84 -2.40
N THR A 191 8.50 -4.75 -2.24
CA THR A 191 8.56 -6.11 -2.81
C THR A 191 8.40 -6.09 -4.32
N VAL A 192 7.38 -5.37 -4.82
CA VAL A 192 7.10 -5.22 -6.25
C VAL A 192 8.27 -4.57 -6.99
N PHE A 193 8.92 -3.57 -6.37
CA PHE A 193 10.11 -2.94 -6.92
C PHE A 193 11.24 -3.93 -7.17
N VAL A 194 11.54 -4.80 -6.19
CA VAL A 194 12.58 -5.84 -6.35
C VAL A 194 12.24 -6.79 -7.49
N MET A 195 10.95 -7.15 -7.64
CA MET A 195 10.50 -7.96 -8.78
C MET A 195 10.56 -7.20 -10.13
N MET A 196 10.50 -5.87 -10.13
CA MET A 196 10.75 -5.06 -11.33
C MET A 196 12.22 -5.08 -11.73
N LEU A 197 13.16 -5.10 -10.78
CA LEU A 197 14.61 -5.15 -11.05
C LEU A 197 15.00 -6.43 -11.81
N SER A 198 14.25 -7.52 -11.62
CA SER A 198 14.43 -8.78 -12.34
C SER A 198 13.50 -8.93 -13.55
N GLU A 199 12.90 -7.83 -14.03
CA GLU A 199 11.99 -7.79 -15.19
C GLU A 199 10.78 -8.75 -15.04
N THR A 200 10.40 -9.06 -13.80
CA THR A 200 9.23 -9.90 -13.54
C THR A 200 7.93 -9.10 -13.64
N LEU A 201 8.00 -7.81 -13.30
CA LEU A 201 6.90 -6.87 -13.36
C LEU A 201 7.33 -5.62 -14.11
N ILE A 202 6.39 -4.97 -14.80
CA ILE A 202 6.66 -3.72 -15.50
C ILE A 202 6.56 -2.51 -14.55
N PRO A 203 7.33 -1.43 -14.77
CA PRO A 203 7.17 -0.16 -14.06
C PRO A 203 5.78 0.46 -14.22
N VAL A 204 5.34 1.27 -13.26
CA VAL A 204 4.01 1.92 -13.33
C VAL A 204 3.92 2.91 -14.50
N ALA A 205 5.01 3.58 -14.87
CA ALA A 205 5.05 4.44 -16.05
C ALA A 205 4.78 3.66 -17.35
N HIS A 206 5.19 2.39 -17.44
CA HIS A 206 4.90 1.54 -18.60
C HIS A 206 3.41 1.15 -18.63
N LEU A 207 2.80 0.87 -17.48
CA LEU A 207 1.33 0.69 -17.40
C LEU A 207 0.58 1.91 -17.93
N TYR A 208 1.02 3.11 -17.54
CA TYR A 208 0.42 4.34 -18.04
C TYR A 208 0.58 4.49 -19.56
N GLN A 209 1.73 4.12 -20.13
CA GLN A 209 1.95 4.15 -21.58
C GLN A 209 1.07 3.16 -22.36
N LEU A 210 0.79 1.99 -21.79
CA LEU A 210 -0.09 0.98 -22.39
C LEU A 210 -1.58 1.35 -22.30
N TYR A 211 -1.94 2.31 -21.46
CA TYR A 211 -3.33 2.71 -21.26
C TYR A 211 -3.80 3.71 -22.33
N THR A 212 -4.83 3.34 -23.08
CA THR A 212 -5.40 4.14 -24.18
C THR A 212 -6.81 4.68 -23.88
N GLY A 213 -7.32 4.44 -22.67
CA GLY A 213 -8.66 4.89 -22.26
C GLY A 213 -8.72 6.37 -21.85
N PRO A 214 -9.89 6.82 -21.36
CA PRO A 214 -10.09 8.20 -20.95
C PRO A 214 -9.19 8.56 -19.76
N LYS A 215 -8.56 9.74 -19.83
CA LYS A 215 -7.79 10.29 -18.71
C LYS A 215 -8.72 10.56 -17.53
N LYS A 216 -8.23 10.27 -16.33
CA LYS A 216 -8.93 10.53 -15.07
C LYS A 216 -7.90 11.05 -14.08
N LYS A 217 -8.07 12.29 -13.63
CA LYS A 217 -7.26 12.82 -12.53
C LYS A 217 -8.00 12.66 -11.20
N VAL A 218 -7.29 12.21 -10.19
CA VAL A 218 -7.70 12.34 -8.79
C VAL A 218 -6.63 13.19 -8.14
N ILE A 219 -7.04 14.26 -7.47
CA ILE A 219 -6.19 15.37 -7.03
C ILE A 219 -5.35 15.90 -8.20
N ALA A 220 -4.02 15.71 -8.18
CA ALA A 220 -3.12 16.09 -9.26
C ALA A 220 -2.62 14.90 -10.11
N TRP A 221 -3.01 13.67 -9.76
CA TRP A 221 -2.40 12.45 -10.29
C TRP A 221 -3.28 11.78 -11.34
N GLU A 222 -2.66 11.37 -12.45
CA GLU A 222 -3.33 10.58 -13.47
C GLU A 222 -3.61 9.17 -12.93
N CYS A 223 -4.87 8.77 -12.94
CA CYS A 223 -5.38 7.54 -12.36
C CYS A 223 -6.21 6.71 -13.36
N GLY A 224 -6.41 7.16 -14.61
CA GLY A 224 -7.25 6.45 -15.58
C GLY A 224 -6.83 4.99 -15.79
N PHE A 225 -5.52 4.75 -15.79
CA PHE A 225 -4.93 3.42 -15.92
C PHE A 225 -5.14 2.52 -14.69
N CYS A 226 -5.55 3.06 -13.53
CA CYS A 226 -5.76 2.27 -12.32
C CYS A 226 -6.98 1.35 -12.44
N GLN A 227 -8.07 1.82 -13.03
CA GLN A 227 -9.29 1.01 -13.25
C GLN A 227 -9.50 0.63 -14.71
N GLY A 228 -8.87 1.36 -15.63
CA GLY A 228 -8.98 1.11 -17.05
C GLY A 228 -8.46 -0.26 -17.49
N GLU A 229 -9.03 -0.75 -18.58
CA GLU A 229 -8.55 -1.95 -19.26
C GLU A 229 -7.18 -1.68 -19.90
N ILE A 230 -6.27 -2.64 -19.74
CA ILE A 230 -4.95 -2.65 -20.36
C ILE A 230 -4.73 -4.09 -20.86
N LYS A 231 -4.76 -4.27 -22.18
CA LYS A 231 -4.79 -5.61 -22.79
C LYS A 231 -3.40 -6.21 -22.99
N ASP A 232 -2.40 -5.37 -23.23
CA ASP A 232 -1.09 -5.79 -23.73
C ASP A 232 0.01 -5.72 -22.65
N ILE A 233 -0.31 -6.11 -21.41
CA ILE A 233 0.72 -6.22 -20.35
C ILE A 233 1.62 -7.43 -20.66
N PRO A 234 2.94 -7.25 -20.84
CA PRO A 234 3.85 -8.35 -21.14
C PRO A 234 3.85 -9.41 -20.04
N LYS A 235 3.71 -10.69 -20.42
CA LYS A 235 3.86 -11.80 -19.47
C LYS A 235 5.34 -12.00 -19.16
N SER A 236 5.65 -12.16 -17.87
CA SER A 236 7.01 -12.42 -17.43
C SER A 236 7.55 -13.74 -18.02
N GLN A 237 8.76 -13.69 -18.56
CA GLN A 237 9.57 -14.86 -18.91
C GLN A 237 10.56 -15.24 -17.79
N ASN A 238 10.56 -14.48 -16.69
CA ASN A 238 11.46 -14.70 -15.58
C ASN A 238 11.10 -16.00 -14.84
N VAL A 239 12.09 -16.86 -14.58
CA VAL A 239 11.92 -18.18 -13.96
C VAL A 239 12.21 -18.22 -12.45
N LYS A 240 12.57 -17.09 -11.83
CA LYS A 240 12.85 -16.99 -10.39
C LYS A 240 11.67 -17.48 -9.55
N THR A 241 11.96 -18.25 -8.52
CA THR A 241 10.98 -18.72 -7.55
C THR A 241 10.62 -17.62 -6.55
N VAL A 242 9.62 -17.87 -5.71
CA VAL A 242 9.31 -16.97 -4.58
C VAL A 242 10.47 -16.86 -3.60
N VAL A 243 11.26 -17.94 -3.43
CA VAL A 243 12.45 -17.94 -2.55
C VAL A 243 13.52 -17.03 -3.12
N ASP A 244 13.73 -17.05 -4.44
CA ASP A 244 14.66 -16.14 -5.11
C ASP A 244 14.24 -14.68 -4.92
N PHE A 245 12.95 -14.35 -5.05
CA PHE A 245 12.47 -12.99 -4.79
C PHE A 245 12.63 -12.55 -3.33
N LEU A 246 12.46 -13.46 -2.37
CA LEU A 246 12.73 -13.17 -0.97
C LEU A 246 14.23 -12.93 -0.73
N PHE A 247 15.08 -13.75 -1.35
CA PHE A 247 16.52 -13.55 -1.30
C PHE A 247 16.91 -12.21 -1.91
N ASP A 248 16.43 -11.88 -3.11
CA ASP A 248 16.66 -10.59 -3.77
C ASP A 248 16.16 -9.42 -2.89
N PHE A 249 15.00 -9.56 -2.26
CA PHE A 249 14.44 -8.53 -1.37
C PHE A 249 15.36 -8.27 -0.18
N PHE A 250 15.77 -9.32 0.52
CA PHE A 250 16.68 -9.19 1.65
C PHE A 250 18.06 -8.71 1.23
N ASN A 251 18.56 -9.14 0.08
CA ASN A 251 19.85 -8.68 -0.44
C ASN A 251 19.83 -7.22 -0.87
N TYR A 252 18.73 -6.74 -1.45
CA TYR A 252 18.59 -5.36 -1.89
C TYR A 252 18.47 -4.41 -0.69
N TYR A 253 17.70 -4.79 0.34
CA TYR A 253 17.45 -3.94 1.51
C TYR A 253 18.36 -4.21 2.71
N LYS A 254 19.41 -5.03 2.59
CA LYS A 254 20.38 -5.19 3.68
C LYS A 254 21.25 -3.95 3.80
N SER A 255 21.65 -3.62 5.02
CA SER A 255 22.71 -2.64 5.24
C SER A 255 24.02 -3.18 4.67
N SER A 256 24.72 -2.36 3.86
CA SER A 256 26.17 -2.52 3.65
C SER A 256 26.86 -1.41 4.46
N PRO A 257 27.57 -1.72 5.54
CA PRO A 257 28.35 -0.73 6.29
C PRO A 257 29.41 0.00 5.43
N GLU A 258 29.80 -0.60 4.31
CA GLU A 258 30.86 -0.10 3.42
C GLU A 258 30.31 0.76 2.27
N ASP A 259 29.00 0.78 2.06
CA ASP A 259 28.37 1.47 0.93
C ASP A 259 27.13 2.23 1.45
N PRO A 260 27.33 3.38 2.13
CA PRO A 260 26.19 4.16 2.60
C PRO A 260 25.35 4.50 1.37
N PRO A 261 24.02 4.28 1.40
CA PRO A 261 23.22 4.51 0.22
C PRO A 261 23.45 5.95 -0.21
N LEU A 262 23.94 6.08 -1.46
CA LEU A 262 23.78 7.28 -2.26
C LEU A 262 22.41 7.87 -1.95
N PHE A 263 22.29 9.19 -1.93
CA PHE A 263 21.04 9.91 -1.74
C PHE A 263 20.03 9.48 -2.82
N SER A 264 19.43 8.31 -2.67
CA SER A 264 18.77 7.52 -3.71
C SER A 264 17.35 7.23 -3.25
N VAL A 265 16.45 7.18 -4.22
CA VAL A 265 15.02 6.95 -4.04
C VAL A 265 14.64 5.71 -4.82
N THR A 266 14.11 4.71 -4.14
CA THR A 266 13.48 3.54 -4.76
C THR A 266 12.22 3.99 -5.49
N CYS A 267 12.18 3.93 -6.83
CA CYS A 267 11.06 4.44 -7.62
C CYS A 267 10.34 3.37 -8.44
N PRO A 268 9.27 2.75 -7.89
CA PRO A 268 8.40 1.84 -8.65
C PRO A 268 7.75 2.48 -9.89
N LEU A 269 7.64 3.81 -9.95
CA LEU A 269 7.17 4.52 -11.15
C LEU A 269 8.00 4.14 -12.39
N VAL A 270 9.32 4.13 -12.23
CA VAL A 270 10.28 3.88 -13.32
C VAL A 270 11.00 2.54 -13.20
N GLY A 271 10.73 1.78 -12.14
CA GLY A 271 11.33 0.46 -11.89
C GLY A 271 12.84 0.48 -11.66
N ARG A 272 13.37 1.60 -11.19
CA ARG A 272 14.79 1.77 -10.86
C ARG A 272 14.97 2.80 -9.76
N GLU A 273 16.17 2.86 -9.22
CA GLU A 273 16.56 3.93 -8.33
C GLU A 273 16.73 5.26 -9.06
N VAL A 274 16.42 6.34 -8.36
CA VAL A 274 16.59 7.71 -8.84
C VAL A 274 17.31 8.51 -7.77
N ASP A 275 18.38 9.21 -8.17
CA ASP A 275 19.08 10.17 -7.32
C ASP A 275 18.11 11.23 -6.78
N GLY A 276 18.05 11.35 -5.45
CA GLY A 276 17.24 12.30 -4.70
C GLY A 276 17.54 13.75 -5.06
N GLU A 277 18.75 14.09 -5.52
CA GLU A 277 19.08 15.45 -5.95
C GLU A 277 18.29 15.85 -7.20
N LYS A 278 17.87 14.86 -8.02
CA LYS A 278 16.96 15.11 -9.15
C LYS A 278 15.56 15.50 -8.68
N PHE A 279 15.10 15.04 -7.52
CA PHE A 279 13.84 15.49 -6.94
C PHE A 279 13.92 16.93 -6.42
N ARG A 280 15.08 17.36 -5.88
CA ARG A 280 15.30 18.74 -5.44
C ARG A 280 15.40 19.71 -6.61
N THR A 281 16.20 19.34 -7.62
CA THR A 281 16.45 20.17 -8.81
C THR A 281 15.35 20.05 -9.87
N LEU A 282 14.36 19.17 -9.66
CA LEU A 282 13.30 18.82 -10.62
C LEU A 282 13.81 18.32 -11.98
N LYS A 283 15.06 17.82 -12.04
CA LYS A 283 15.70 17.25 -13.24
C LYS A 283 15.37 15.74 -13.37
N LEU A 284 14.08 15.42 -13.39
CA LEU A 284 13.56 14.06 -13.48
C LEU A 284 13.23 13.67 -14.93
N SER A 285 13.07 12.37 -15.18
CA SER A 285 12.67 11.87 -16.51
C SER A 285 11.22 12.28 -16.85
N PRO A 286 10.80 12.19 -18.13
CA PRO A 286 9.44 12.53 -18.54
C PRO A 286 8.32 11.77 -17.80
N ALA A 287 8.62 10.58 -17.25
CA ALA A 287 7.68 9.83 -16.43
C ALA A 287 7.21 10.60 -15.17
N PHE A 288 8.05 11.50 -14.65
CA PHE A 288 7.75 12.35 -13.50
C PHE A 288 7.14 13.71 -13.88
N LYS A 289 6.71 13.91 -15.13
CA LYS A 289 6.20 15.21 -15.58
C LYS A 289 5.09 15.75 -14.66
N SER A 290 4.13 14.92 -14.26
CA SER A 290 3.05 15.33 -13.35
C SER A 290 3.55 15.77 -11.97
N TYR A 291 4.60 15.14 -11.44
CA TYR A 291 5.26 15.59 -10.21
C TYR A 291 5.93 16.94 -10.39
N VAL A 292 6.69 17.12 -11.49
CA VAL A 292 7.37 18.38 -11.78
C VAL A 292 6.36 19.51 -11.95
N ASP A 293 5.27 19.27 -12.70
CA ASP A 293 4.19 20.23 -12.87
C ASP A 293 3.53 20.56 -11.52
N TYR A 294 3.27 19.55 -10.68
CA TYR A 294 2.68 19.71 -9.33
C TYR A 294 3.55 20.58 -8.42
N VAL A 295 4.85 20.32 -8.34
CA VAL A 295 5.75 21.13 -7.49
C VAL A 295 5.91 22.54 -8.04
N LYS A 296 5.97 22.72 -9.37
CA LYS A 296 6.10 24.05 -10.00
C LYS A 296 4.83 24.89 -9.90
N ALA A 297 3.66 24.27 -9.86
CA ALA A 297 2.39 25.00 -9.77
C ALA A 297 2.33 25.87 -8.51
N GLY A 298 2.96 25.44 -7.40
CA GLY A 298 3.18 26.24 -6.19
C GLY A 298 1.88 26.64 -5.48
N GLY A 299 1.63 26.10 -4.28
CA GLY A 299 0.43 26.45 -3.49
C GLY A 299 0.45 25.87 -2.09
N SER A 300 -0.38 26.42 -1.19
CA SER A 300 -0.57 25.90 0.16
C SER A 300 -1.13 24.48 0.09
N GLY A 301 -0.30 23.48 0.42
CA GLY A 301 -0.66 22.05 0.37
C GLY A 301 0.05 21.24 -0.74
N MET A 302 0.81 21.89 -1.62
CA MET A 302 1.66 21.19 -2.60
C MET A 302 3.03 20.86 -1.99
N GLU A 303 3.14 19.73 -1.29
CA GLU A 303 4.39 19.31 -0.67
C GLU A 303 5.27 18.52 -1.65
N PRO A 304 6.56 18.89 -1.83
CA PRO A 304 7.50 18.09 -2.61
C PRO A 304 7.84 16.76 -1.90
N PHE A 305 8.48 15.86 -2.64
CA PHE A 305 8.89 14.57 -2.11
C PHE A 305 9.84 14.72 -0.92
N LYS A 306 9.48 14.10 0.22
CA LYS A 306 10.25 14.20 1.47
C LYS A 306 11.50 13.31 1.45
N LEU A 307 12.67 13.93 1.41
CA LEU A 307 13.98 13.28 1.31
C LEU A 307 14.70 13.11 2.65
N ASP A 308 14.14 13.63 3.74
CA ASP A 308 14.69 13.65 5.10
C ASP A 308 14.40 12.37 5.91
N SER A 309 13.99 11.31 5.23
CA SER A 309 13.65 10.01 5.83
C SER A 309 14.83 9.04 5.83
N ALA A 310 14.76 8.04 6.71
CA ALA A 310 15.78 7.00 6.82
C ALA A 310 15.84 6.08 5.59
N LEU A 311 14.68 5.79 5.01
CA LEU A 311 14.51 5.04 3.77
C LEU A 311 13.55 5.83 2.85
N ARG A 312 13.75 5.77 1.53
CA ARG A 312 13.01 6.59 0.54
C ARG A 312 12.37 5.70 -0.51
N VAL A 313 11.09 5.38 -0.32
CA VAL A 313 10.31 4.60 -1.29
C VAL A 313 9.23 5.49 -1.88
N GLN A 314 9.27 5.68 -3.20
CA GLN A 314 8.33 6.54 -3.90
C GLN A 314 6.98 5.85 -4.12
N ASP A 315 5.90 6.56 -3.82
CA ASP A 315 4.56 6.17 -4.22
C ASP A 315 4.41 6.40 -5.74
N PRO A 316 4.12 5.35 -6.53
CA PRO A 316 4.09 5.47 -7.98
C PRO A 316 2.77 6.03 -8.52
N LEU A 317 1.81 6.37 -7.66
CA LEU A 317 0.59 7.08 -8.04
C LEU A 317 0.59 8.51 -7.47
N GLU A 318 0.73 8.67 -6.15
CA GLU A 318 0.94 9.98 -5.52
C GLU A 318 2.42 10.35 -5.57
N LEU A 319 2.92 10.84 -6.71
CA LEU A 319 4.37 10.91 -6.96
C LEU A 319 5.16 11.82 -6.01
N SER A 320 4.50 12.70 -5.25
CA SER A 320 5.13 13.50 -4.19
C SER A 320 5.19 12.80 -2.82
N ASP A 321 4.58 11.61 -2.69
CA ASP A 321 4.51 10.88 -1.43
C ASP A 321 5.66 9.89 -1.28
N ASN A 322 6.35 9.99 -0.15
CA ASN A 322 7.32 9.00 0.30
C ASN A 322 6.65 8.02 1.26
N LEU A 323 6.56 6.75 0.85
CA LEU A 323 5.90 5.66 1.58
C LEU A 323 6.60 5.27 2.88
N THR A 324 7.81 5.75 3.11
CA THR A 324 8.62 5.42 4.29
C THR A 324 8.98 6.64 5.12
N LYS A 325 8.37 7.81 4.84
CA LYS A 325 8.66 9.08 5.54
C LYS A 325 8.43 9.07 7.06
N TRP A 326 7.52 8.23 7.55
CA TRP A 326 7.21 8.11 8.98
C TRP A 326 7.98 6.97 9.68
N VAL A 327 8.75 6.18 8.92
CA VAL A 327 9.50 5.06 9.48
C VAL A 327 10.71 5.61 10.21
N SER A 328 10.82 5.31 11.51
CA SER A 328 11.94 5.79 12.32
C SER A 328 13.28 5.20 11.87
N LYS A 329 14.37 5.93 12.09
CA LYS A 329 15.74 5.45 11.83
C LYS A 329 16.02 4.11 12.52
N GLU A 330 15.54 3.93 13.75
CA GLU A 330 15.68 2.69 14.51
C GLU A 330 14.95 1.52 13.82
N LYS A 331 13.71 1.73 13.35
CA LYS A 331 12.95 0.70 12.61
C LYS A 331 13.62 0.35 11.29
N VAL A 332 14.18 1.33 10.57
CA VAL A 332 14.95 1.08 9.33
C VAL A 332 16.22 0.28 9.64
N ALA A 333 17.01 0.67 10.64
CA ALA A 333 18.22 -0.05 11.02
C ALA A 333 17.91 -1.51 11.44
N ASN A 334 16.84 -1.74 12.21
CA ASN A 334 16.40 -3.10 12.53
C ASN A 334 15.97 -3.85 11.25
N PHE A 335 15.18 -3.24 10.37
CA PHE A 335 14.77 -3.83 9.10
C PHE A 335 15.98 -4.27 8.26
N GLU A 336 16.95 -3.38 8.06
CA GLU A 336 18.18 -3.67 7.31
C GLU A 336 19.01 -4.79 7.94
N LEU A 337 19.10 -4.82 9.29
CA LEU A 337 19.76 -5.88 10.03
C LEU A 337 19.08 -7.24 9.86
N GLN A 338 17.74 -7.28 9.88
CA GLN A 338 17.01 -8.53 9.62
C GLN A 338 17.17 -8.98 8.16
N CYS A 339 17.10 -8.03 7.21
CA CYS A 339 17.41 -8.29 5.79
C CYS A 339 18.80 -8.92 5.64
N TYR A 340 19.84 -8.35 6.27
CA TYR A 340 21.19 -8.92 6.24
C TYR A 340 21.22 -10.37 6.74
N LYS A 341 20.64 -10.62 7.93
CA LYS A 341 20.62 -11.95 8.56
C LYS A 341 19.90 -12.99 7.69
N ASP A 342 18.75 -12.61 7.13
CA ASP A 342 17.94 -13.54 6.34
C ASP A 342 18.47 -13.72 4.91
N ALA A 343 19.13 -12.71 4.32
CA ALA A 343 19.89 -12.88 3.08
C ALA A 343 21.01 -13.92 3.25
N GLN A 344 21.81 -13.84 4.32
CA GLN A 344 22.85 -14.83 4.61
C GLN A 344 22.29 -16.25 4.79
N ARG A 345 21.18 -16.36 5.54
CA ARG A 345 20.52 -17.65 5.77
C ARG A 345 20.01 -18.26 4.47
N LEU A 346 19.36 -17.47 3.60
CA LEU A 346 18.87 -17.95 2.31
C LEU A 346 20.02 -18.30 1.36
N GLN A 347 21.09 -17.50 1.31
CA GLN A 347 22.26 -17.78 0.48
C GLN A 347 22.85 -19.17 0.80
N PHE A 348 23.02 -19.47 2.09
CA PHE A 348 23.53 -20.76 2.53
C PHE A 348 22.62 -21.92 2.12
N VAL A 349 21.31 -21.72 2.28
CA VAL A 349 20.29 -22.71 1.97
C VAL A 349 20.25 -23.01 0.47
N MET A 350 20.22 -21.97 -0.38
CA MET A 350 20.21 -22.11 -1.83
C MET A 350 21.46 -22.86 -2.32
N ALA A 351 22.64 -22.51 -1.79
CA ALA A 351 23.89 -23.20 -2.12
C ALA A 351 23.93 -24.68 -1.70
N MET A 352 23.10 -25.11 -0.73
CA MET A 352 22.98 -26.52 -0.35
C MET A 352 22.01 -27.30 -1.25
N GLU A 353 20.98 -26.65 -1.79
CA GLU A 353 20.05 -27.28 -2.72
C GLU A 353 20.72 -27.53 -4.07
N ASP A 354 21.51 -26.56 -4.56
CA ASP A 354 22.30 -26.70 -5.80
C ASP A 354 23.34 -27.83 -5.74
N LYS A 355 23.83 -28.19 -4.54
CA LYS A 355 24.79 -29.30 -4.34
C LYS A 355 24.12 -30.67 -4.19
N LYS A 356 22.78 -30.72 -4.13
CA LYS A 356 22.00 -31.96 -4.03
C LYS A 356 21.36 -32.37 -5.37
N LEU A 357 21.47 -31.51 -6.37
CA LEU A 357 21.34 -31.84 -7.80
C LEU A 357 22.72 -32.20 -8.34
#